data_AF-A0A8T1A7E8-F1
#
_entry.id   AF-A0A8T1A7E8-F1
#
_cell.length_a   1.000
_cell.length_b   1.000
_cell.length_c   1.000
_cell.angle_alpha   90.00
_cell.angle_beta   90.00
_cell.angle_gamma   90.00
#
_symmetry.space_group_name_H-M   'P 1'
#
loop_
_entity.id
_entity.type
_entity.pdbx_description
1 polymer ?
#
loop_
_entity_poly.entity_id
_entity_poly.type
_entity_poly.pdbx_seq_one_letter_code
_entity_poly.pdbx_strand_id
1 'polypeptide(L)'
;MAKSTIYSALDLRDGFYQILMRESDIALTVVSTPSGMLWDSVRDFAPSYFDDVFVHSRAVNGKTDIEVHKEHLRKLLGLMRKHKLYANLKKCIFGASEIPILGCLIGKNGVRPDP
;
A
#
# COMPACT_ATOMS: atom_id res chain seq x y z
N MET A 1 10.26 7.97 2.11
CA MET A 1 9.36 8.69 1.18
C MET A 1 9.89 10.07 0.76
N ALA A 2 10.43 10.89 1.67
CA ALA A 2 11.00 12.18 1.29
C ALA A 2 12.10 12.03 0.22
N LYS A 3 11.91 12.69 -0.93
CA LYS A 3 12.77 12.70 -2.15
C LYS A 3 12.55 11.59 -3.20
N SER A 4 11.58 10.70 -3.05
CA SER A 4 11.13 9.89 -4.19
C SER A 4 10.34 10.76 -5.17
N THR A 5 10.51 10.56 -6.48
CA THR A 5 9.75 11.29 -7.53
C THR A 5 8.75 10.40 -8.25
N ILE A 6 8.82 9.09 -8.02
CA ILE A 6 8.05 8.07 -8.71
C ILE A 6 7.50 7.04 -7.71
N TYR A 7 6.20 6.80 -7.84
CA TYR A 7 5.39 6.01 -6.93
C TYR A 7 4.52 5.02 -7.69
N SER A 8 4.22 3.88 -7.07
CA SER A 8 3.21 2.94 -7.53
C SER A 8 2.37 2.48 -6.35
N ALA A 9 1.08 2.25 -6.58
CA ALA A 9 0.14 1.68 -5.64
C ALA A 9 -0.46 0.43 -6.27
N LEU A 10 -0.35 -0.72 -5.59
CA LEU A 10 -0.89 -1.98 -6.06
C LEU A 10 -2.03 -2.39 -5.13
N ASP A 11 -3.25 -2.24 -5.62
CA ASP A 11 -4.46 -2.76 -4.99
C ASP A 11 -4.49 -4.28 -5.12
N LEU A 12 -4.43 -5.01 -4.00
CA LEU A 12 -4.57 -6.45 -3.96
C LEU A 12 -6.04 -6.83 -4.19
N ARG A 13 -6.27 -7.85 -5.03
CA ARG A 13 -7.59 -8.23 -5.57
C ARG A 13 -8.71 -8.18 -4.54
N ASP A 14 -9.86 -7.69 -5.00
CA ASP A 14 -11.15 -7.36 -4.33
C ASP A 14 -11.71 -8.35 -3.28
N GLY A 15 -11.08 -9.50 -3.03
CA GLY A 15 -11.38 -10.40 -1.92
C GLY A 15 -10.23 -10.38 -0.91
N PHE A 16 -10.35 -9.48 0.07
CA PHE A 16 -9.50 -9.37 1.26
C PHE A 16 -9.32 -10.71 1.98
N TYR A 17 -8.33 -11.53 1.59
CA TYR A 17 -7.92 -12.74 2.31
C TYR A 17 -6.45 -13.12 2.04
N GLN A 18 -5.66 -12.22 1.45
CA GLN A 18 -4.34 -12.56 0.92
C GLN A 18 -3.22 -12.37 1.93
N ILE A 19 -3.31 -11.32 2.76
CA ILE A 19 -2.32 -10.99 3.78
C ILE A 19 -3.06 -10.62 5.07
N LEU A 20 -3.08 -11.53 6.03
CA LEU A 20 -3.67 -11.26 7.35
C LEU A 20 -2.81 -10.21 8.07
N MET A 21 -3.45 -9.18 8.59
CA MET A 21 -2.75 -8.14 9.32
C MET A 21 -2.24 -8.68 10.67
N ARG A 22 -1.06 -8.23 11.09
CA ARG A 22 -0.54 -8.56 12.41
C ARG A 22 -1.43 -7.92 13.48
N GLU A 23 -1.73 -8.66 14.54
CA GLU A 23 -2.65 -8.21 15.60
C GLU A 23 -2.29 -6.85 16.20
N SER A 24 -0.98 -6.56 16.37
CA SER A 24 -0.50 -5.27 16.87
C SER A 24 -0.85 -4.08 15.98
N ASP A 25 -1.07 -4.32 14.69
CA ASP A 25 -1.19 -3.28 13.68
C ASP A 25 -2.67 -3.03 13.32
N ILE A 26 -3.58 -3.92 13.72
CA ILE A 26 -5.02 -3.81 13.44
C ILE A 26 -5.65 -2.58 14.09
N ALA A 27 -5.23 -2.24 15.31
CA ALA A 27 -5.72 -1.04 15.98
C ALA A 27 -5.41 0.25 15.21
N LEU A 28 -4.41 0.24 14.31
CA LEU A 28 -4.06 1.38 13.47
C LEU A 28 -5.00 1.56 12.27
N THR A 29 -5.78 0.54 11.92
CA THR A 29 -6.75 0.57 10.82
C THR A 29 -8.19 0.61 11.29
N VAL A 30 -8.43 0.55 12.60
CA VAL A 30 -9.78 0.44 13.16
C VAL A 30 -10.44 1.81 13.30
N VAL A 31 -11.72 1.85 12.93
CA VAL A 31 -12.57 3.02 13.13
C VAL A 31 -12.98 3.11 14.61
N SER A 32 -12.70 4.25 15.23
CA SER A 32 -13.20 4.58 16.56
C SER A 32 -14.63 5.10 16.46
N THR A 33 -15.52 4.58 17.30
CA THR A 33 -16.89 5.08 17.43
C THR A 33 -17.05 5.83 18.75
N PRO A 34 -18.05 6.70 18.92
CA PRO A 34 -18.35 7.34 20.22
C PRO A 34 -18.56 6.34 21.36
N SER A 35 -18.98 5.12 21.03
CA SER A 35 -19.19 3.99 21.96
C SER A 35 -17.93 3.16 22.23
N GLY A 36 -16.79 3.48 21.63
CA GLY A 36 -15.53 2.74 21.79
C GLY A 36 -14.96 2.20 20.48
N MET A 37 -13.86 1.46 20.60
CA MET A 37 -13.15 0.86 19.47
C MET A 37 -13.89 -0.40 19.00
N LEU A 38 -14.29 -0.45 17.73
CA LEU A 38 -15.11 -1.56 17.22
C LEU A 38 -14.37 -2.91 17.25
N TRP A 39 -13.04 -2.88 17.19
CA TRP A 39 -12.17 -4.04 17.06
C TRP A 39 -12.39 -5.13 18.11
N ASP A 40 -12.38 -4.74 19.40
CA ASP A 40 -12.47 -5.71 20.50
C ASP A 40 -13.78 -6.52 20.44
N SER A 41 -14.83 -5.95 19.84
CA SER A 41 -16.14 -6.60 19.71
C SER A 41 -16.28 -7.51 18.49
N VAL A 42 -15.42 -7.36 17.47
CA VAL A 42 -15.61 -8.03 16.16
C VAL A 42 -14.45 -8.92 15.74
N ARG A 43 -13.33 -8.87 16.46
CA ARG A 43 -12.09 -9.60 16.12
C ARG A 43 -12.29 -11.08 15.80
N ASP A 44 -13.17 -11.77 16.53
CA ASP A 44 -13.35 -13.21 16.41
C ASP A 44 -14.04 -13.63 15.10
N PHE A 45 -14.76 -12.73 14.44
CA PHE A 45 -15.53 -13.03 13.22
C PHE A 45 -15.31 -12.05 12.06
N ALA A 46 -14.53 -10.98 12.26
CA ALA A 46 -14.19 -9.97 11.25
C ALA A 46 -12.67 -9.71 11.22
N PRO A 47 -11.86 -10.64 10.68
CA PRO A 47 -10.41 -10.44 10.57
C PRO A 47 -10.05 -9.33 9.58
N SER A 48 -9.02 -8.55 9.91
CA SER A 48 -8.49 -7.47 9.07
C SER A 48 -7.38 -7.97 8.14
N TYR A 49 -7.42 -7.53 6.89
CA TYR A 49 -6.43 -7.87 5.87
C TYR A 49 -5.81 -6.62 5.27
N PHE A 50 -4.61 -6.78 4.74
CA PHE A 50 -3.90 -5.72 4.03
C PHE A 50 -4.34 -5.66 2.55
N ASP A 51 -4.65 -4.46 2.04
CA ASP A 51 -5.15 -4.19 0.68
C ASP A 51 -4.10 -3.63 -0.27
N ASP A 52 -3.37 -2.60 0.12
CA ASP A 52 -2.54 -1.83 -0.81
C ASP A 52 -1.04 -1.97 -0.57
N VAL A 53 -0.29 -2.34 -1.62
CA VAL A 53 1.18 -2.29 -1.58
C VAL A 53 1.69 -1.03 -2.28
N PHE A 54 2.34 -0.16 -1.52
CA PHE A 54 2.95 1.06 -2.03
C PHE A 54 4.44 0.89 -2.31
N VAL A 55 4.88 1.34 -3.49
CA VAL A 55 6.28 1.34 -3.91
C VAL A 55 6.72 2.76 -4.19
N HIS A 56 7.80 3.20 -3.54
CA HIS A 56 8.48 4.44 -3.87
C HIS A 56 9.96 4.16 -4.10
N SER A 57 10.57 4.85 -5.05
CA SER A 57 11.96 4.61 -5.44
C SER A 57 12.74 5.90 -5.58
N ARG A 58 14.06 5.80 -5.49
CA ARG A 58 14.97 6.93 -5.69
C ARG A 58 16.27 6.45 -6.33
N ALA A 59 16.90 7.35 -7.05
CA ALA A 59 18.16 7.17 -7.73
C ALA A 59 19.22 6.75 -6.72
N VAL A 60 19.91 5.67 -7.05
CA VAL A 60 21.01 5.09 -6.28
C VAL A 60 21.99 4.46 -7.26
N ASN A 61 23.28 4.44 -6.91
CA ASN A 61 24.32 3.72 -7.67
C ASN A 61 24.38 4.12 -9.16
N GLY A 62 24.22 5.42 -9.46
CA GLY A 62 24.26 5.94 -10.83
C GLY A 62 23.00 5.66 -11.68
N LYS A 63 22.00 4.97 -11.13
CA LYS A 63 20.72 4.72 -11.80
C LYS A 63 19.73 5.85 -11.55
N THR A 64 18.90 6.14 -12.54
CA THR A 64 17.75 7.05 -12.44
C THR A 64 16.64 6.50 -11.55
N ASP A 65 15.75 7.37 -11.07
CA ASP A 65 14.58 6.99 -10.27
C ASP A 65 13.74 5.91 -10.97
N ILE A 66 13.56 6.02 -12.29
CA ILE A 66 12.78 5.08 -13.12
C ILE A 66 13.45 3.70 -13.20
N GLU A 67 14.77 3.65 -13.38
CA GLU A 67 15.50 2.38 -13.46
C GLU A 67 15.40 1.60 -12.15
N VAL A 68 15.62 2.29 -11.02
CA VAL A 68 15.46 1.70 -9.69
C VAL A 68 14.01 1.27 -9.47
N HIS A 69 13.04 2.09 -9.87
CA HIS A 69 11.62 1.77 -9.71
C HIS A 69 11.22 0.51 -10.48
N LYS A 70 11.72 0.33 -11.70
CA LYS A 70 11.51 -0.90 -12.48
C LYS A 70 12.10 -2.13 -11.78
N GLU A 71 13.25 -2.00 -11.13
CA GLU A 71 13.87 -3.09 -10.36
C GLU A 71 13.05 -3.46 -9.12
N HIS A 72 12.57 -2.46 -8.37
CA HIS A 72 11.69 -2.68 -7.23
C HIS A 72 10.38 -3.35 -7.65
N LEU A 73 9.74 -2.89 -8.72
CA LEU A 73 8.52 -3.52 -9.24
C LEU A 73 8.77 -4.96 -9.70
N ARG A 74 9.87 -5.24 -10.41
CA ARG A 74 10.21 -6.63 -10.79
C ARG A 74 10.36 -7.53 -9.58
N LYS A 75 11.05 -7.07 -8.53
CA LYS A 75 11.23 -7.83 -7.29
C LYS A 75 9.89 -8.07 -6.59
N LEU A 76 9.08 -7.02 -6.44
CA LEU A 76 7.77 -7.11 -5.80
C LEU A 76 6.84 -8.06 -6.57
N LEU A 77 6.67 -7.86 -7.88
CA LEU A 77 5.81 -8.72 -8.70
C LEU A 77 6.31 -10.17 -8.76
N GLY A 78 7.62 -10.39 -8.67
CA GLY A 78 8.22 -11.73 -8.51
C GLY A 78 7.82 -12.39 -7.19
N LEU A 79 7.88 -11.65 -6.08
CA LEU A 79 7.43 -12.13 -4.76
C LEU A 79 5.92 -12.39 -4.76
N MET A 80 5.12 -11.47 -5.30
CA MET A 80 3.67 -11.66 -5.40
C MET A 80 3.33 -12.93 -6.15
N ARG A 81 3.97 -13.18 -7.30
CA ARG A 81 3.81 -14.42 -8.06
C ARG A 81 4.19 -15.66 -7.26
N LYS A 82 5.34 -15.63 -6.57
CA LYS A 82 5.83 -16.73 -5.72
C LYS A 82 4.83 -17.06 -4.60
N HIS A 83 4.24 -16.04 -3.97
CA HIS A 83 3.31 -16.18 -2.87
C HIS A 83 1.83 -16.24 -3.29
N LYS A 84 1.55 -16.32 -4.60
CA LYS A 84 0.19 -16.34 -5.17
C LYS A 84 -0.66 -15.14 -4.69
N LEU A 85 -0.04 -13.96 -4.62
CA LEU A 85 -0.70 -12.69 -4.40
C LEU A 85 -1.11 -12.08 -5.73
N TYR A 86 -2.35 -11.61 -5.81
CA TYR A 86 -2.96 -11.07 -7.02
C TYR A 86 -3.41 -9.63 -6.78
N ALA A 87 -3.15 -8.78 -7.77
CA ALA A 87 -3.58 -7.39 -7.76
C ALA A 87 -4.80 -7.16 -8.68
N ASN A 88 -5.66 -6.21 -8.31
CA ASN A 88 -6.65 -5.65 -9.21
C ASN A 88 -5.98 -4.64 -10.14
N LEU A 89 -5.61 -5.11 -11.33
CA LEU A 89 -4.90 -4.27 -12.30
C LEU A 89 -5.63 -2.96 -12.64
N LYS A 90 -6.97 -2.93 -12.57
CA LYS A 90 -7.77 -1.74 -12.87
C LYS A 90 -7.63 -0.63 -11.82
N LYS A 91 -7.29 -1.00 -10.57
CA LYS A 91 -7.12 -0.08 -9.44
C LYS A 91 -5.66 0.25 -9.15
N CYS A 92 -4.72 -0.52 -9.72
CA CYS A 92 -3.29 -0.25 -9.57
C CYS A 92 -2.87 1.03 -10.29
N ILE A 93 -1.97 1.78 -9.67
CA ILE A 93 -1.30 2.95 -10.24
C ILE A 93 0.19 2.64 -10.36
N PHE A 94 0.77 2.86 -11.55
CA PHE A 94 2.19 2.60 -11.79
C PHE A 94 2.94 3.85 -12.23
N GLY A 95 4.07 4.12 -11.58
CA GLY A 95 5.02 5.14 -12.01
C GLY A 95 4.51 6.58 -11.98
N ALA A 96 3.57 6.89 -11.08
CA ALA A 96 2.99 8.22 -10.94
C ALA A 96 3.85 9.15 -10.07
N SER A 97 3.67 10.47 -10.23
CA SER A 97 4.32 11.49 -9.39
C SER A 97 3.65 11.69 -8.03
N GLU A 98 2.40 11.25 -7.91
CA GLU A 98 1.62 11.21 -6.68
C GLU A 98 0.68 10.01 -6.69
N ILE A 99 0.36 9.48 -5.51
CA ILE A 99 -0.59 8.37 -5.31
C ILE A 99 -1.45 8.61 -4.06
N PRO A 100 -2.72 8.13 -4.05
CA PRO A 100 -3.54 8.11 -2.86
C PRO A 100 -3.06 7.02 -1.88
N ILE A 101 -2.99 7.37 -0.59
CA ILE A 101 -2.63 6.50 0.53
C ILE A 101 -3.47 6.93 1.74
N LEU A 102 -4.36 6.05 2.22
CA LEU A 102 -5.13 6.25 3.46
C LEU A 102 -5.83 7.63 3.57
N GLY A 103 -6.50 8.08 2.50
CA GLY A 103 -7.19 9.38 2.44
C GLY A 103 -6.28 10.60 2.27
N CYS A 104 -4.99 10.38 1.98
CA CYS A 104 -4.03 11.43 1.66
C CYS A 104 -3.44 11.21 0.27
N LEU A 105 -3.05 12.28 -0.41
CA LEU A 105 -2.20 12.23 -1.59
C LEU A 105 -0.73 12.38 -1.18
N ILE A 106 0.09 11.40 -1.56
CA ILE A 106 1.52 11.38 -1.28
C ILE A 106 2.27 11.58 -2.59
N GLY A 107 3.15 12.58 -2.64
CA GLY A 107 3.99 12.84 -3.80
C GLY A 107 5.27 13.59 -3.43
N LYS A 108 5.95 14.13 -4.45
CA LYS A 108 7.22 14.86 -4.28
C LYS A 108 7.13 16.04 -3.30
N ASN A 109 5.95 16.65 -3.16
CA ASN A 109 5.68 17.82 -2.33
C ASN A 109 5.30 17.45 -0.88
N GLY A 110 5.37 16.17 -0.51
CA GLY A 110 4.96 15.68 0.81
C GLY A 110 3.57 15.04 0.80
N VAL A 111 2.91 15.11 1.95
CA VAL A 111 1.58 14.52 2.19
C VAL A 111 0.56 15.65 2.25
N ARG A 112 -0.54 15.52 1.50
CA ARG A 112 -1.69 16.44 1.55
C ARG A 112 -3.00 15.67 1.64
N PRO A 113 -4.08 16.24 2.19
CA PRO A 113 -5.40 15.60 2.15
C PRO A 113 -5.84 15.32 0.70
N ASP A 114 -6.51 14.18 0.49
CA ASP A 114 -7.21 13.87 -0.76
C ASP A 114 -8.50 14.73 -0.84
N PRO A 115 -8.75 15.50 -1.92
CA PRO A 115 -9.87 16.45 -2.02
C PRO A 115 -11.28 15.85 -1.95
#